data_AF-Q9HRN8-F1
#
_entry.id   AF-Q9HRN8-F1
#
_cell.length_a   1.000
_cell.length_b   1.000
_cell.length_c   1.000
_cell.angle_alpha   90.00
_cell.angle_beta   90.00
_cell.angle_gamma   90.00
#
_symmetry.space_group_name_H-M   'P 1'
#
loop_
_entity.id
_entity.type
_entity.pdbx_description
1 polymer ?
#
loop_
_entity_poly.entity_id
_entity_poly.type
_entity_poly.pdbx_seq_one_letter_code
_entity_poly.pdbx_strand_id
1 'polypeptide(L)' 'MDALDENTKTAAVLAACEHARQDRRAKEKALEYPDMTPELAKVLSTQMVSLNYCVETKIDVVQS' A
#
# COMPACT_ATOMS: atom_id res chain seq x y z
N MET A 1 22.98 7.84 -19.67
CA MET A 1 23.10 6.92 -18.52
C MET A 1 21.81 7.07 -17.73
N ASP A 2 20.69 6.53 -18.25
CA ASP A 2 19.35 6.78 -17.67
C ASP A 2 18.38 5.59 -17.79
N ALA A 3 18.78 4.47 -18.39
CA ALA A 3 17.89 3.31 -18.58
C ALA A 3 17.77 2.39 -17.36
N LEU A 4 18.52 2.66 -16.27
CA LEU A 4 18.51 1.83 -15.06
C LEU A 4 17.47 2.31 -14.03
N ASP A 5 17.07 3.58 -14.04
CA ASP A 5 16.19 4.13 -12.99
C ASP A 5 14.70 3.81 -13.24
N GLU A 6 14.27 3.72 -14.51
CA GLU A 6 12.88 3.35 -14.86
C GLU A 6 12.56 1.87 -14.53
N ASN A 7 13.51 0.97 -14.74
CA ASN A 7 13.35 -0.44 -14.39
C ASN A 7 13.34 -0.64 -12.85
N THR A 8 14.10 0.18 -12.12
CA THR A 8 14.18 0.09 -10.65
C THR A 8 12.87 0.49 -9.98
N LYS A 9 12.18 1.53 -10.47
CA LYS A 9 10.85 1.94 -9.97
C LYS A 9 9.79 0.87 -10.24
N THR A 10 9.79 0.32 -11.45
CA THR A 10 8.84 -0.75 -11.82
C THR A 10 9.09 -2.02 -11.00
N ALA A 11 10.35 -2.41 -10.80
CA ALA A 11 10.72 -3.54 -9.96
C ALA A 11 10.32 -3.33 -8.48
N ALA A 12 10.49 -2.12 -7.95
CA ALA A 12 10.07 -1.79 -6.59
C ALA A 12 8.55 -1.89 -6.42
N VAL A 13 7.77 -1.42 -7.40
CA VAL A 13 6.30 -1.55 -7.40
C VAL A 13 5.88 -3.02 -7.47
N LEU A 14 6.50 -3.80 -8.36
CA LEU A 14 6.22 -5.24 -8.47
C LEU A 14 6.56 -5.98 -7.17
N ALA A 15 7.71 -5.68 -6.56
CA ALA A 15 8.13 -6.27 -5.29
C ALA A 15 7.18 -5.88 -4.14
N ALA A 16 6.76 -4.61 -4.07
CA ALA A 16 5.79 -4.15 -3.08
C ALA A 16 4.42 -4.83 -3.25
N CYS A 17 3.95 -5.00 -4.49
CA CYS A 17 2.72 -5.72 -4.78
C CYS A 17 2.81 -7.20 -4.39
N GLU A 18 3.92 -7.86 -4.67
CA GLU A 18 4.12 -9.27 -4.30
C GLU A 18 4.20 -9.44 -2.79
N HIS A 19 4.93 -8.56 -2.10
CA HIS A 19 4.97 -8.53 -0.65
C HIS A 19 3.56 -8.34 -0.05
N ALA A 20 2.77 -7.42 -0.58
CA ALA A 20 1.39 -7.21 -0.13
C ALA A 20 0.49 -8.44 -0.33
N ARG A 21 0.67 -9.19 -1.42
CA ARG A 21 -0.06 -10.46 -1.65
C ARG A 21 0.32 -11.53 -0.64
N GLN A 22 1.62 -11.65 -0.33
CA GLN A 22 2.13 -12.62 0.62
C GLN A 22 1.68 -12.29 2.05
N ASP A 23 1.76 -11.01 2.44
CA ASP A 23 1.31 -10.50 3.72
C ASP A 23 -0.18 -10.74 3.94
N ARG A 24 -1.02 -10.48 2.93
CA ARG A 24 -2.46 -10.80 2.99
C ARG A 24 -2.71 -12.28 3.27
N ARG A 25 -2.04 -13.18 2.55
CA ARG A 25 -2.17 -14.65 2.76
C ARG A 25 -1.67 -15.08 4.14
N ALA A 26 -0.58 -14.48 4.63
CA ALA A 26 -0.06 -14.76 5.96
C ALA A 26 -1.05 -14.33 7.05
N LYS A 27 -1.68 -13.16 6.89
CA LYS A 27 -2.73 -12.66 7.79
C LYS A 27 -3.99 -13.52 7.76
N GLU A 28 -4.43 -13.99 6.59
CA GLU A 28 -5.54 -14.95 6.47
C GLU A 28 -5.24 -16.23 7.25
N LYS A 29 -4.04 -16.80 7.09
CA LYS A 29 -3.61 -17.99 7.84
C LYS A 29 -3.48 -17.72 9.34
N ALA A 30 -3.04 -16.54 9.73
CA ALA A 30 -2.92 -16.16 11.14
C ALA A 30 -4.27 -16.25 11.87
N LEU A 31 -5.39 -16.00 11.18
CA LEU A 31 -6.74 -16.15 11.74
C LEU A 31 -7.13 -17.60 12.07
N GLU A 32 -6.44 -18.58 11.49
CA GLU A 32 -6.69 -20.01 11.71
C GLU A 32 -5.84 -20.60 12.85
N TYR A 33 -4.87 -19.84 13.40
CA TYR A 33 -4.04 -20.34 14.49
C TYR A 33 -4.81 -20.39 15.81
N PRO A 34 -4.62 -21.44 16.63
CA PRO A 34 -5.37 -21.64 17.88
C PRO A 34 -5.21 -20.48 18.89
N ASP A 35 -4.08 -19.78 18.84
CA ASP A 35 -3.77 -18.65 19.71
C ASP A 35 -4.36 -17.32 19.20
N MET A 36 -4.94 -17.29 17.99
CA MET A 36 -5.63 -16.12 17.45
C MET A 36 -7.04 -16.05 18.04
N THR A 37 -7.16 -15.34 19.17
CA THR A 37 -8.46 -15.08 19.80
C THR A 37 -9.28 -14.05 19.00
N PRO A 38 -10.62 -14.09 19.07
CA PRO A 38 -11.48 -13.08 18.44
C PRO A 38 -11.13 -11.64 18.86
N GLU A 39 -10.73 -11.45 20.12
CA GLU A 39 -10.31 -10.17 20.69
C GLU A 39 -8.99 -9.69 20.06
N LEU A 40 -8.01 -10.59 19.90
CA LEU A 40 -6.72 -10.27 19.28
C LEU A 40 -6.88 -9.98 17.78
N ALA A 41 -7.70 -10.75 17.08
CA ALA A 41 -8.03 -10.49 15.68
C ALA A 41 -8.63 -9.09 15.49
N LYS A 42 -9.53 -8.66 16.38
CA LYS A 42 -10.14 -7.33 16.34
C LYS A 42 -9.14 -6.19 16.52
N VAL A 43 -8.11 -6.38 17.36
CA VAL A 43 -7.03 -5.40 17.61
C VAL A 43 -6.05 -5.34 16.44
N LEU A 44 -5.69 -6.50 15.86
CA LEU A 44 -4.76 -6.58 14.74
C LEU A 44 -5.38 -6.22 13.39
N SER A 45 -6.71 -6.24 13.30
CA SER A 45 -7.44 -5.76 12.13
C SER A 45 -7.26 -4.24 12.00
N THR A 46 -6.63 -3.78 10.92
CA THR A 46 -6.62 -2.35 10.57
C THR A 46 -8.03 -1.95 10.16
N GLN A 47 -8.81 -1.39 11.10
CA GLN A 47 -10.26 -1.24 10.90
C GLN A 47 -10.64 -0.24 9.80
N MET A 48 -9.83 0.78 9.53
CA MET A 48 -10.12 1.78 8.49
C MET A 48 -8.84 2.37 7.93
N VAL A 49 -8.70 2.36 6.60
CA VAL A 49 -7.70 3.16 5.88
C VAL A 49 -8.45 4.31 5.23
N SER A 50 -8.26 5.53 5.74
CA SER A 50 -8.78 6.75 5.11
C SER A 50 -7.77 7.25 4.08
N LEU A 51 -8.15 7.18 2.80
CA LEU A 51 -7.35 7.71 1.71
C LEU A 51 -7.94 9.06 1.26
N ASN A 52 -7.18 10.14 1.40
CA ASN A 52 -7.55 11.45 0.86
C ASN A 52 -6.64 11.72 -0.35
N TYR A 53 -7.23 12.01 -1.52
CA TYR A 53 -6.49 12.48 -2.69
C TYR A 53 -7.00 13.87 -3.09
N CYS A 54 -6.08 14.75 -3.49
CA CYS A 54 -6.38 16.09 -3.97
C CYS A 54 -5.72 16.29 -5.33
N VAL A 55 -6.44 16.90 -6.27
CA VAL A 55 -5.92 17.31 -7.57
C VAL A 55 -6.06 18.83 -7.65
N GLU A 56 -4.93 19.53 -7.76
CA GLU A 56 -4.88 20.98 -7.77
C GLU A 56 -4.37 21.46 -9.14
N THR A 57 -5.11 22.38 -9.76
CA THR A 57 -4.78 22.96 -11.07
C THR A 57 -4.74 24.47 -10.94
N LYS A 58 -3.63 25.09 -11.36
CA LYS A 58 -3.43 26.54 -11.32
C LYS A 58 -3.14 27.08 -12.72
N ILE A 59 -3.74 28.22 -13.07
CA ILE A 59 -3.42 28.99 -14.28
C ILE A 59 -2.78 30.29 -13.83
N ASP A 60 -1.52 30.51 -14.21
CA ASP A 60 -0.82 31.77 -14.00
C ASP A 60 -0.92 32.61 -15.28
N VAL A 61 -1.63 33.75 -15.19
CA VAL A 61 -1.73 34.72 -16.29
C VAL A 61 -0.65 35.77 -16.09
N VAL A 62 0.33 35.80 -16.97
CA VAL A 62 1.33 36.86 -17.02
C VAL A 62 0.70 38.04 -17.76
N GLN A 63 0.35 39.10 -17.02
CA GLN A 63 -0.08 40.37 -17.63
C GLN A 63 1.15 41.16 -18.10
N SER A 64 1.18 41.47 -19.39
CA SER A 64 2.12 42.38 -20.07
C SER A 64 1.56 43.79 -20.16
#